data_AF-A0A2V7BT30-F1
#
_entry.id   AF-A0A2V7BT30-F1
#
_cell.length_a   1.000
_cell.length_b   1.000
_cell.length_c   1.000
_cell.angle_alpha   90.00
_cell.angle_beta   90.00
_cell.angle_gamma   90.00
#
_symmetry.space_group_name_H-M   'P 1'
#
loop_
_entity.id
_entity.type
_entity.pdbx_description
1 polymer ?
#
loop_
_entity_poly.entity_id
_entity_poly.type
_entity_poly.pdbx_seq_one_letter_code
_entity_poly.pdbx_strand_id
1 'polypeptide(L)'
;MGKRATLVALLVLGIPLVALALTFTTIDVPGSRNTAPQGINARGDIVGFSTDNTTNRAHGFLLSDGTFTEVNFPGFQQTAPRGINDRGDIVGQADNGTPTTTRGFLLKKGTFTQVEFPGAPITGVFGINNSEQMVGNYIDSAGINHGFMLEDGTFTSIDVPGASQTFTFGINDPGDIVGSYLDGSGRQHGCLLSDGTFTTIDVPGATATQPRDINSSGDIVGQYTSAGVTHAFVLRRGTFTTIDVPGAGATFGRGINALGDIVGNYVDSTGTHGFLATE
;
A
#
# COMPACT_ATOMS: atom_id res chain seq x y z
N MET A 1 12.83 -20.27 -19.32
CA MET A 1 11.57 -20.80 -19.89
C MET A 1 10.44 -19.93 -19.38
N GLY A 2 9.95 -19.00 -20.21
CA GLY A 2 8.91 -18.04 -19.79
C GLY A 2 7.55 -18.71 -19.68
N LYS A 3 6.99 -18.75 -18.46
CA LYS A 3 5.59 -19.12 -18.24
C LYS A 3 4.71 -17.98 -18.77
N ARG A 4 3.84 -18.28 -19.73
CA ARG A 4 2.83 -17.35 -20.24
C ARG A 4 1.72 -17.25 -19.19
N ALA A 5 1.60 -16.12 -18.50
CA ALA A 5 0.47 -15.83 -17.62
C ALA A 5 -0.78 -15.53 -18.47
N THR A 6 -1.92 -16.11 -18.08
CA THR A 6 -3.22 -15.92 -18.74
C THR A 6 -4.07 -14.99 -17.89
N LEU A 7 -4.66 -13.96 -18.49
CA LEU A 7 -5.55 -13.00 -17.82
C LEU A 7 -6.97 -13.59 -17.75
N VAL A 8 -7.58 -13.60 -16.56
CA VAL A 8 -8.97 -14.04 -16.35
C VAL A 8 -9.77 -12.90 -15.73
N ALA A 9 -10.97 -12.63 -16.26
CA ALA A 9 -11.91 -11.65 -15.71
C ALA A 9 -13.01 -12.38 -14.91
N LEU A 10 -13.24 -11.94 -13.67
CA LEU A 10 -14.28 -12.50 -12.80
C LEU A 10 -15.53 -11.60 -12.83
N LEU A 11 -16.70 -12.21 -13.06
CA LEU A 11 -18.01 -11.56 -12.97
C LEU A 11 -18.55 -11.69 -11.54
N VAL A 12 -18.84 -10.57 -10.87
CA VAL A 12 -19.40 -10.53 -9.51
C VAL A 12 -20.90 -10.23 -9.57
N LEU A 13 -21.72 -11.09 -8.95
CA LEU A 13 -23.17 -10.93 -8.78
C LEU A 13 -23.45 -10.37 -7.37
N GLY A 14 -24.19 -9.26 -7.26
CA GLY A 14 -24.52 -8.62 -5.99
C GLY A 14 -25.74 -9.25 -5.28
N ILE A 15 -25.64 -9.47 -3.96
CA ILE A 15 -26.75 -9.77 -3.03
C ILE A 15 -26.45 -9.10 -1.66
N PRO A 16 -27.43 -8.92 -0.75
CA PRO A 16 -27.75 -7.67 -0.07
C PRO A 16 -26.78 -7.25 1.06
N LEU A 17 -26.74 -5.94 1.29
CA LEU A 17 -25.91 -5.20 2.23
C LEU A 17 -26.29 -5.49 3.70
N VAL A 18 -25.55 -6.36 4.39
CA VAL A 18 -25.40 -6.21 5.85
C VAL A 18 -24.33 -5.14 6.02
N ALA A 19 -24.73 -3.94 6.44
CA ALA A 19 -23.78 -2.89 6.74
C ALA A 19 -22.89 -3.34 7.90
N LEU A 20 -21.61 -3.55 7.62
CA LEU A 20 -20.58 -3.65 8.65
C LEU A 20 -20.58 -2.34 9.43
N ALA A 21 -20.87 -2.40 10.73
CA ALA A 21 -20.77 -1.25 11.61
C ALA A 21 -19.29 -1.08 12.00
N LEU A 22 -18.51 -0.46 11.12
CA LEU A 22 -17.12 -0.14 11.42
C LEU A 22 -17.05 0.98 12.47
N THR A 23 -16.17 0.82 13.44
CA THR A 23 -15.77 1.89 14.36
C THR A 23 -14.50 2.54 13.82
N PHE A 24 -14.53 3.86 13.63
CA PHE A 24 -13.38 4.64 13.18
C PHE A 24 -12.72 5.36 14.37
N THR A 25 -11.41 5.20 14.49
CA THR A 25 -10.56 5.94 15.43
C THR A 25 -9.57 6.78 14.64
N THR A 26 -9.57 8.09 14.87
CA THR A 26 -8.61 9.01 14.25
C THR A 26 -7.20 8.79 14.79
N ILE A 27 -6.22 8.78 13.90
CA ILE A 27 -4.80 8.67 14.21
C ILE A 27 -4.11 9.91 13.66
N ASP A 28 -3.77 10.84 14.55
CA ASP A 28 -2.99 12.02 14.20
C ASP A 28 -1.70 12.08 15.01
N VAL A 29 -0.57 12.20 14.32
CA VAL A 29 0.74 12.43 14.95
C VAL A 29 0.73 13.83 15.57
N PRO A 30 1.01 13.97 16.88
CA PRO A 30 1.00 15.27 17.55
C PRO A 30 1.91 16.30 16.89
N GLY A 31 1.38 17.49 16.62
CA GLY A 31 2.12 18.60 16.01
C GLY A 31 2.38 18.46 14.50
N SER A 32 1.92 17.38 13.87
CA SER A 32 1.98 17.22 12.42
C SER A 32 0.85 17.98 11.71
N ARG A 33 1.06 18.26 10.42
CA ARG A 33 0.05 18.85 9.53
C ARG A 33 -0.87 17.79 8.93
N ASN A 34 -0.28 16.66 8.54
CA ASN A 34 -0.96 15.55 7.90
C ASN A 34 -0.43 14.26 8.51
N THR A 35 -1.33 13.29 8.73
CA THR A 35 -0.96 11.93 9.16
C THR A 35 -1.46 10.92 8.14
N ALA A 36 -0.56 10.02 7.71
CA ALA A 36 -0.86 8.98 6.74
C ALA A 36 -0.32 7.62 7.22
N PRO A 37 -1.11 6.86 8.00
CA PRO A 37 -0.90 5.43 8.20
C PRO A 37 -0.79 4.70 6.86
N GLN A 38 0.09 3.72 6.77
CA GLN A 38 0.35 2.97 5.53
C GLN A 38 0.22 1.45 5.73
N GLY A 39 0.72 0.91 6.83
CA GLY A 39 0.67 -0.53 7.13
C GLY A 39 0.33 -0.79 8.59
N ILE A 40 -0.23 -1.97 8.86
CA ILE A 40 -0.60 -2.44 10.19
C ILE A 40 -0.27 -3.94 10.29
N ASN A 41 0.30 -4.38 11.40
CA ASN A 41 0.56 -5.82 11.64
C ASN A 41 -0.49 -6.45 12.58
N ALA A 42 -0.40 -7.76 12.81
CA ALA A 42 -1.34 -8.51 13.65
C ALA A 42 -1.33 -8.12 15.15
N ARG A 43 -0.31 -7.37 15.60
CA ARG A 43 -0.29 -6.78 16.96
C ARG A 43 -1.02 -5.44 17.05
N GLY A 44 -1.39 -4.86 15.91
CA GLY A 44 -1.92 -3.49 15.85
C GLY A 44 -0.82 -2.42 15.84
N ASP A 45 0.45 -2.79 15.61
CA ASP A 45 1.49 -1.81 15.35
C ASP A 45 1.24 -1.19 13.97
N ILE A 46 1.25 0.14 13.89
CA ILE A 46 0.93 0.89 12.66
C ILE A 46 2.15 1.69 12.23
N VAL A 47 2.53 1.58 10.96
CA VAL A 47 3.57 2.43 10.37
C VAL A 47 2.98 3.39 9.35
N GLY A 48 3.62 4.53 9.19
CA GLY A 48 3.23 5.51 8.20
C GLY A 48 4.17 6.70 8.21
N PHE A 49 3.70 7.80 7.64
CA PHE A 49 4.44 9.06 7.66
C PHE A 49 3.52 10.22 8.01
N SER A 50 4.11 11.27 8.56
CA SER A 50 3.45 12.54 8.81
C SER A 50 4.27 13.67 8.22
N THR A 51 3.63 14.80 7.92
CA THR A 51 4.35 15.99 7.43
C THR A 51 4.39 17.06 8.51
N ASP A 52 5.57 17.63 8.77
CA ASP A 52 5.69 18.72 9.73
C ASP A 52 5.07 20.04 9.22
N ASN A 53 4.74 20.93 10.15
CA ASN A 53 4.12 22.23 9.87
C ASN A 53 5.12 23.31 9.38
N THR A 54 6.43 23.06 9.44
CA THR A 54 7.47 24.11 9.25
C THR A 54 8.19 23.99 7.92
N THR A 55 8.54 22.76 7.52
CA THR A 55 9.30 22.42 6.31
C THR A 55 8.49 21.58 5.33
N ASN A 56 7.33 21.07 5.74
CA ASN A 56 6.47 20.18 4.95
C ASN A 56 7.20 18.89 4.53
N ARG A 57 8.21 18.47 5.29
CA ARG A 57 8.94 17.22 5.09
C ARG A 57 8.20 16.06 5.71
N ALA A 58 8.33 14.89 5.08
CA ALA A 58 7.73 13.65 5.56
C ALA A 58 8.67 12.95 6.54
N HIS A 59 8.16 12.70 7.75
CA HIS A 59 8.82 11.94 8.81
C HIS A 59 8.08 10.62 9.00
N GLY A 60 8.82 9.52 9.07
CA GLY A 60 8.22 8.22 9.33
C GLY A 60 7.81 8.08 10.79
N PHE A 61 6.77 7.30 11.06
CA PHE A 61 6.37 6.94 12.41
C PHE A 61 6.04 5.45 12.52
N LEU A 62 6.19 4.94 13.74
CA LEU A 62 5.62 3.71 14.26
C LEU A 62 4.70 4.11 15.42
N LEU A 63 3.43 3.69 15.38
CA LEU A 63 2.48 3.76 16.48
C LEU A 63 2.33 2.37 17.07
N SER A 64 2.69 2.20 18.34
CA SER A 64 2.60 0.93 19.07
C SER A 64 2.14 1.23 20.49
N ASP A 65 1.11 0.52 20.97
CA ASP A 65 0.51 0.73 22.30
C ASP A 65 0.18 2.22 22.60
N GLY A 66 -0.36 2.93 21.61
CA GLY A 66 -0.73 4.35 21.72
C GLY A 66 0.45 5.33 21.72
N THR A 67 1.68 4.85 21.53
CA THR A 67 2.90 5.67 21.53
C THR A 67 3.47 5.80 20.12
N PHE A 68 3.70 7.04 19.68
CA PHE A 68 4.42 7.33 18.43
C PHE A 68 5.94 7.33 18.65
N THR A 69 6.65 6.61 17.79
CA THR A 69 8.12 6.62 17.68
C THR A 69 8.50 7.04 16.26
N GLU A 70 9.51 7.89 16.12
CA GLU A 70 10.01 8.29 14.80
C GLU A 70 10.74 7.14 14.09
N VAL A 71 10.52 7.04 12.78
CA VAL A 71 11.19 6.09 11.88
C VAL A 71 11.81 6.90 10.75
N ASN A 72 13.01 7.43 10.99
CA ASN A 72 13.72 8.30 10.06
C ASN A 72 14.99 7.59 9.56
N PHE A 73 15.09 7.39 8.24
CA PHE A 73 16.25 6.75 7.61
C PHE A 73 17.46 7.71 7.70
N PRO A 74 18.59 7.30 8.30
CA PRO A 74 19.76 8.17 8.45
C PRO A 74 20.31 8.71 7.13
N GLY A 75 20.52 10.02 7.06
CA GLY A 75 21.11 10.68 5.88
C GLY A 75 20.12 11.07 4.78
N PHE A 76 18.81 10.86 5.01
CA PHE A 76 17.74 11.30 4.10
C PHE A 76 16.87 12.38 4.74
N GLN A 77 16.36 13.30 3.94
CA GLN A 77 15.49 14.39 4.40
C GLN A 77 14.02 13.98 4.55
N GLN A 78 13.61 12.92 3.85
CA GLN A 78 12.25 12.40 3.86
C GLN A 78 12.30 10.89 4.06
N THR A 79 11.46 10.37 4.96
CA THR A 79 11.28 8.93 5.19
C THR A 79 9.80 8.59 5.20
N ALA A 80 9.43 7.57 4.44
CA ALA A 80 8.06 7.07 4.37
C ALA A 80 8.05 5.54 4.54
N PRO A 81 7.85 5.05 5.77
CA PRO A 81 7.41 3.68 6.02
C PRO A 81 6.13 3.36 5.25
N ARG A 82 6.08 2.18 4.63
CA ARG A 82 4.97 1.73 3.77
C ARG A 82 4.34 0.43 4.26
N GLY A 83 5.15 -0.51 4.77
CA GLY A 83 4.68 -1.81 5.23
C GLY A 83 5.41 -2.26 6.50
N ILE A 84 4.75 -3.13 7.28
CA ILE A 84 5.27 -3.74 8.50
C ILE A 84 4.79 -5.20 8.58
N ASN A 85 5.67 -6.14 8.93
CA ASN A 85 5.28 -7.53 9.15
C ASN A 85 5.04 -7.84 10.65
N ASP A 86 4.62 -9.07 10.97
CA ASP A 86 4.37 -9.50 12.35
C ASP A 86 5.66 -9.76 13.14
N ARG A 87 6.84 -9.56 12.56
CA ARG A 87 8.09 -9.48 13.33
C ARG A 87 8.47 -8.05 13.71
N GLY A 88 7.74 -7.06 13.21
CA GLY A 88 8.06 -5.65 13.36
C GLY A 88 9.15 -5.16 12.41
N ASP A 89 9.46 -5.92 11.36
CA ASP A 89 10.32 -5.45 10.28
C ASP A 89 9.53 -4.45 9.44
N ILE A 90 10.12 -3.30 9.14
CA ILE A 90 9.45 -2.19 8.45
C ILE A 90 10.13 -1.94 7.11
N VAL A 91 9.34 -1.79 6.06
CA VAL A 91 9.84 -1.39 4.73
C VAL A 91 9.27 -0.05 4.31
N GLY A 92 9.98 0.62 3.41
CA GLY A 92 9.51 1.89 2.88
C GLY A 92 10.48 2.49 1.88
N GLN A 93 10.41 3.82 1.80
CA GLN A 93 11.28 4.61 0.93
C GLN A 93 11.80 5.85 1.64
N ALA A 94 12.98 6.31 1.23
CA ALA A 94 13.60 7.53 1.69
C ALA A 94 14.15 8.33 0.50
N ASP A 95 14.09 9.66 0.58
CA ASP A 95 14.60 10.57 -0.44
C ASP A 95 15.05 11.92 0.16
N ASN A 96 15.61 12.78 -0.69
CA ASN A 96 16.12 14.11 -0.32
C ASN A 96 15.33 15.24 -1.00
N GLY A 97 14.08 15.00 -1.42
CA GLY A 97 13.26 15.95 -2.19
C GLY A 97 13.19 15.66 -3.71
N THR A 98 12.62 16.62 -4.46
CA THR A 98 12.34 16.53 -5.91
C THR A 98 13.53 16.02 -6.75
N PRO A 99 13.29 15.14 -7.73
CA PRO A 99 13.45 13.71 -7.52
C PRO A 99 14.56 13.19 -8.43
N THR A 100 15.65 12.72 -7.83
CA THR A 100 16.68 11.96 -8.57
C THR A 100 17.10 10.69 -7.86
N THR A 101 16.73 10.51 -6.58
CA THR A 101 17.25 9.41 -5.76
C THR A 101 16.27 8.94 -4.68
N THR A 102 15.16 8.31 -5.06
CA THR A 102 14.35 7.55 -4.09
C THR A 102 14.99 6.19 -3.85
N ARG A 103 15.18 5.83 -2.58
CA ARG A 103 15.77 4.56 -2.14
C ARG A 103 14.79 3.77 -1.30
N GLY A 104 14.70 2.46 -1.57
CA GLY A 104 13.97 1.53 -0.74
C GLY A 104 14.74 1.27 0.55
N PHE A 105 14.04 0.89 1.62
CA PHE A 105 14.68 0.44 2.84
C PHE A 105 13.97 -0.73 3.50
N LEU A 106 14.75 -1.47 4.29
CA LEU A 106 14.32 -2.39 5.33
C LEU A 106 14.88 -1.92 6.67
N LEU A 107 14.02 -1.74 7.68
CA LEU A 107 14.38 -1.53 9.07
C LEU A 107 14.10 -2.84 9.82
N LYS A 108 15.16 -3.48 10.30
CA LYS A 108 15.10 -4.78 10.99
C LYS A 108 15.95 -4.72 12.24
N LYS A 109 15.36 -5.01 13.41
CA LYS A 109 16.03 -4.96 14.72
C LYS A 109 16.80 -3.64 14.95
N GLY A 110 16.18 -2.52 14.58
CA GLY A 110 16.77 -1.18 14.72
C GLY A 110 17.85 -0.82 13.69
N THR A 111 18.13 -1.68 12.72
CA THR A 111 19.13 -1.43 11.67
C THR A 111 18.46 -1.17 10.33
N PHE A 112 18.77 -0.04 9.69
CA PHE A 112 18.36 0.27 8.33
C PHE A 112 19.31 -0.37 7.31
N THR A 113 18.73 -0.98 6.28
CA THR A 113 19.42 -1.50 5.09
C THR A 113 18.77 -0.90 3.85
N GLN A 114 19.57 -0.43 2.90
CA GLN A 114 19.06 0.03 1.61
C GLN A 114 18.62 -1.16 0.75
N VAL A 115 17.50 -0.98 0.06
CA VAL A 115 16.95 -1.94 -0.89
C VAL A 115 16.85 -1.22 -2.24
N GLU A 116 17.75 -1.59 -3.15
CA GLU A 116 17.89 -0.95 -4.47
C GLU A 116 17.81 -2.00 -5.57
N PHE A 117 16.87 -1.81 -6.50
CA PHE A 117 16.81 -2.63 -7.70
C PHE A 117 18.04 -2.33 -8.56
N PRO A 118 18.82 -3.35 -9.00
CA PRO A 118 20.07 -3.11 -9.72
C PRO A 118 19.89 -2.25 -10.98
N GLY A 119 20.61 -1.12 -11.03
CA GLY A 119 20.61 -0.20 -12.17
C GLY A 119 19.40 0.73 -12.25
N ALA A 120 18.44 0.65 -11.34
CA ALA A 120 17.29 1.56 -11.31
C ALA A 120 17.63 2.86 -10.57
N PRO A 121 17.32 4.05 -11.14
CA PRO A 121 17.50 5.33 -10.44
C PRO A 121 16.59 5.47 -9.20
N ILE A 122 15.42 4.83 -9.23
CA ILE A 122 14.38 4.91 -8.20
C ILE A 122 13.96 3.50 -7.82
N THR A 123 13.97 3.20 -6.53
CA THR A 123 13.40 1.99 -5.94
C THR A 123 12.60 2.39 -4.71
N GLY A 124 11.39 1.87 -4.57
CA GLY A 124 10.57 1.98 -3.36
C GLY A 124 10.03 0.61 -2.97
N VAL A 125 10.11 0.28 -1.69
CA VAL A 125 9.55 -0.97 -1.13
C VAL A 125 8.23 -0.62 -0.45
N PHE A 126 7.17 -1.35 -0.79
CA PHE A 126 5.81 -1.01 -0.36
C PHE A 126 5.20 -2.07 0.58
N GLY A 127 5.53 -3.35 0.39
CA GLY A 127 5.00 -4.45 1.19
C GLY A 127 6.10 -5.43 1.64
N ILE A 128 5.87 -6.09 2.77
CA ILE A 128 6.73 -7.14 3.34
C ILE A 128 5.87 -8.17 4.07
N ASN A 129 6.20 -9.46 3.95
CA ASN A 129 5.53 -10.53 4.70
C ASN A 129 6.43 -11.18 5.76
N ASN A 130 5.90 -12.18 6.47
CA ASN A 130 6.62 -12.90 7.52
C ASN A 130 7.68 -13.88 6.99
N SER A 131 7.86 -14.00 5.68
CA SER A 131 8.99 -14.71 5.06
C SER A 131 10.10 -13.76 4.60
N GLU A 132 10.00 -12.46 4.91
CA GLU A 132 10.91 -11.41 4.40
C GLU A 132 10.89 -11.24 2.88
N GLN A 133 9.85 -11.78 2.21
CA GLN A 133 9.58 -11.41 0.84
C GLN A 133 9.08 -9.96 0.84
N MET A 134 9.65 -9.16 -0.05
CA MET A 134 9.33 -7.74 -0.18
C MET A 134 8.81 -7.46 -1.58
N VAL A 135 7.83 -6.58 -1.70
CA VAL A 135 7.34 -6.10 -3.00
C VAL A 135 7.45 -4.59 -3.09
N GLY A 136 7.63 -4.10 -4.31
CA GLY A 136 7.57 -2.69 -4.56
C GLY A 136 7.81 -2.30 -6.01
N ASN A 137 8.27 -1.08 -6.23
CA ASN A 137 8.37 -0.51 -7.56
C ASN A 137 9.77 0.01 -7.85
N TYR A 138 10.22 -0.17 -9.09
CA TYR A 138 11.39 0.51 -9.61
C TYR A 138 11.03 1.24 -10.91
N ILE A 139 11.77 2.31 -11.20
CA ILE A 139 11.65 3.04 -12.46
C ILE A 139 12.92 2.76 -13.27
N ASP A 140 12.76 2.31 -14.51
CA ASP A 140 13.88 2.04 -15.41
C ASP A 140 14.46 3.33 -16.05
N SER A 141 15.46 3.19 -16.92
CA SER A 141 16.07 4.33 -17.61
C SER A 141 15.17 4.98 -18.65
N ALA A 142 14.10 4.32 -19.08
CA ALA A 142 13.08 4.86 -19.98
C ALA A 142 11.95 5.58 -19.22
N GLY A 143 11.98 5.57 -17.88
CA GLY A 143 10.96 6.18 -17.03
C GLY A 143 9.72 5.31 -16.84
N ILE A 144 9.80 4.02 -17.16
CA ILE A 144 8.70 3.06 -17.01
C ILE A 144 8.71 2.49 -15.60
N ASN A 145 7.52 2.43 -14.98
CA ASN A 145 7.34 1.85 -13.66
C ASN A 145 7.06 0.34 -13.78
N HIS A 146 7.84 -0.41 -13.02
CA HIS A 146 7.75 -1.87 -12.91
C HIS A 146 7.54 -2.27 -11.47
N GLY A 147 6.76 -3.34 -11.27
CA GLY A 147 6.73 -4.04 -9.99
C GLY A 147 7.98 -4.90 -9.80
N PHE A 148 8.32 -5.21 -8.57
CA PHE A 148 9.29 -6.25 -8.25
C PHE A 148 8.87 -7.05 -7.03
N MET A 149 9.37 -8.29 -6.94
CA MET A 149 9.52 -9.04 -5.69
C MET A 149 11.00 -9.23 -5.38
N LEU A 150 11.37 -9.09 -4.11
CA LEU A 150 12.68 -9.40 -3.57
C LEU A 150 12.53 -10.56 -2.59
N GLU A 151 13.21 -11.66 -2.88
CA GLU A 151 13.24 -12.87 -2.07
C GLU A 151 14.67 -13.41 -2.05
N ASP A 152 15.19 -13.75 -0.86
CA ASP A 152 16.56 -14.28 -0.69
C ASP A 152 17.65 -13.47 -1.43
N GLY A 153 17.52 -12.14 -1.42
CA GLY A 153 18.45 -11.22 -2.08
C GLY A 153 18.32 -11.14 -3.61
N THR A 154 17.35 -11.85 -4.20
CA THR A 154 17.12 -11.87 -5.64
C THR A 154 15.89 -11.04 -6.00
N PHE A 155 16.08 -10.06 -6.90
CA PHE A 155 14.97 -9.31 -7.48
C PHE A 155 14.37 -10.04 -8.68
N THR A 156 13.04 -10.08 -8.72
CA THR A 156 12.25 -10.53 -9.88
C THR A 156 11.29 -9.42 -10.28
N SER A 157 11.37 -8.97 -11.55
CA SER A 157 10.42 -7.99 -12.08
C SER A 157 9.02 -8.60 -12.23
N ILE A 158 8.01 -7.79 -11.94
CA ILE A 158 6.59 -8.15 -12.03
C ILE A 158 5.92 -7.15 -12.96
N ASP A 159 5.54 -7.64 -14.15
CA ASP A 159 4.86 -6.85 -15.16
C ASP A 159 3.56 -7.54 -15.60
N VAL A 160 2.44 -6.82 -15.53
CA VAL A 160 1.17 -7.29 -16.08
C VAL A 160 1.28 -7.34 -17.61
N PRO A 161 0.98 -8.48 -18.26
CA PRO A 161 1.08 -8.59 -19.72
C PRO A 161 0.22 -7.56 -20.44
N GLY A 162 0.84 -6.74 -21.30
CA GLY A 162 0.17 -5.72 -22.10
C GLY A 162 -0.09 -4.40 -21.36
N ALA A 163 0.29 -4.28 -20.09
CA ALA A 163 0.24 -3.01 -19.37
C ALA A 163 1.36 -2.07 -19.83
N SER A 164 1.10 -0.76 -19.75
CA SER A 164 2.12 0.27 -19.98
C SER A 164 2.96 0.55 -18.73
N GLN A 165 2.42 0.29 -17.54
CA GLN A 165 3.11 0.37 -16.24
C GLN A 165 2.48 -0.63 -15.27
N THR A 166 3.29 -1.21 -14.38
CA THR A 166 2.83 -2.10 -13.32
C THR A 166 3.32 -1.60 -11.97
N PHE A 167 2.43 -1.56 -10.99
CA PHE A 167 2.70 -1.17 -9.62
C PHE A 167 2.34 -2.30 -8.67
N THR A 168 3.25 -2.68 -7.76
CA THR A 168 2.95 -3.59 -6.65
C THR A 168 2.97 -2.83 -5.32
N PHE A 169 2.07 -3.20 -4.41
CA PHE A 169 1.86 -2.47 -3.16
C PHE A 169 1.87 -3.37 -1.92
N GLY A 170 1.14 -4.49 -1.94
CA GLY A 170 1.00 -5.39 -0.79
C GLY A 170 1.31 -6.84 -1.13
N ILE A 171 1.72 -7.61 -0.12
CA ILE A 171 2.03 -9.04 -0.22
C ILE A 171 1.59 -9.74 1.08
N ASN A 172 0.90 -10.89 0.97
CA ASN A 172 0.55 -11.71 2.13
C ASN A 172 1.57 -12.85 2.38
N ASP A 173 1.41 -13.58 3.47
CA ASP A 173 2.28 -14.71 3.82
C ASP A 173 2.27 -15.88 2.81
N PRO A 174 1.13 -16.21 2.16
CA PRO A 174 1.12 -17.11 1.00
C PRO A 174 1.94 -16.65 -0.21
N GLY A 175 2.30 -15.36 -0.30
CA GLY A 175 3.04 -14.79 -1.43
C GLY A 175 2.14 -14.21 -2.53
N ASP A 176 0.84 -14.04 -2.27
CA ASP A 176 -0.05 -13.31 -3.17
C ASP A 176 0.27 -11.82 -3.12
N ILE A 177 0.29 -11.18 -4.29
CA ILE A 177 0.69 -9.78 -4.43
C ILE A 177 -0.47 -8.98 -5.00
N VAL A 178 -0.79 -7.85 -4.39
CA VAL A 178 -1.78 -6.89 -4.90
C VAL A 178 -1.11 -5.62 -5.39
N GLY A 179 -1.73 -5.02 -6.40
CA GLY A 179 -1.17 -3.89 -7.11
C GLY A 179 -2.16 -3.23 -8.05
N SER A 180 -1.62 -2.42 -8.95
CA SER A 180 -2.39 -1.85 -10.06
C SER A 180 -1.55 -1.81 -11.33
N TYR A 181 -2.19 -1.62 -12.48
CA TYR A 181 -1.51 -1.44 -13.74
C TYR A 181 -2.23 -0.40 -14.60
N LEU A 182 -1.51 0.22 -15.52
CA LEU A 182 -2.08 1.09 -16.54
C LEU A 182 -2.28 0.29 -17.83
N ASP A 183 -3.47 0.31 -18.39
CA ASP A 183 -3.73 -0.26 -19.71
C ASP A 183 -3.16 0.63 -20.84
N GLY A 184 -3.36 0.22 -22.09
CA GLY A 184 -2.91 0.99 -23.27
C GLY A 184 -3.62 2.34 -23.46
N SER A 185 -4.73 2.58 -22.76
CA SER A 185 -5.45 3.87 -22.75
C SER A 185 -5.05 4.76 -21.57
N GLY A 186 -4.19 4.27 -20.67
CA GLY A 186 -3.81 4.95 -19.44
C GLY A 186 -4.82 4.80 -18.31
N ARG A 187 -5.82 3.92 -18.44
CA ARG A 187 -6.76 3.61 -17.35
C ARG A 187 -6.07 2.74 -16.32
N GLN A 188 -6.27 3.08 -15.04
CA GLN A 188 -5.72 2.31 -13.93
C GLN A 188 -6.68 1.20 -13.47
N HIS A 189 -6.16 -0.01 -13.47
CA HIS A 189 -6.86 -1.23 -13.04
C HIS A 189 -6.18 -1.81 -11.81
N GLY A 190 -6.95 -2.43 -10.92
CA GLY A 190 -6.38 -3.23 -9.83
C GLY A 190 -5.94 -4.60 -10.33
N CYS A 191 -4.96 -5.21 -9.68
CA CYS A 191 -4.58 -6.59 -9.95
C CYS A 191 -4.21 -7.37 -8.69
N LEU A 192 -4.38 -8.68 -8.78
CA LEU A 192 -3.88 -9.70 -7.87
C LEU A 192 -3.00 -10.66 -8.69
N LEU A 193 -1.78 -10.90 -8.23
CA LEU A 193 -0.91 -11.98 -8.69
C LEU A 193 -0.94 -13.10 -7.66
N SER A 194 -1.45 -14.26 -8.04
CA SER A 194 -1.54 -15.45 -7.20
C SER A 194 -1.16 -16.67 -8.04
N ASP A 195 -0.27 -17.52 -7.52
CA ASP A 195 0.25 -18.71 -8.23
C ASP A 195 0.75 -18.40 -9.67
N GLY A 196 1.35 -17.22 -9.87
CA GLY A 196 1.85 -16.77 -11.17
C GLY A 196 0.77 -16.33 -12.16
N THR A 197 -0.47 -16.19 -11.72
CA THR A 197 -1.62 -15.76 -12.54
C THR A 197 -2.09 -14.38 -12.11
N PHE A 198 -2.25 -13.48 -13.08
CA PHE A 198 -2.84 -12.16 -12.84
C PHE A 198 -4.37 -12.20 -12.98
N THR A 199 -5.05 -11.68 -11.96
CA THR A 199 -6.49 -11.43 -11.96
C THR A 199 -6.73 -9.92 -11.85
N THR A 200 -7.60 -9.37 -12.70
CA THR A 200 -7.98 -7.96 -12.61
C THR A 200 -8.99 -7.76 -11.48
N ILE A 201 -8.80 -6.71 -10.69
CA ILE A 201 -9.68 -6.30 -9.59
C ILE A 201 -10.17 -4.90 -9.90
N ASP A 202 -11.40 -4.80 -10.38
CA ASP A 202 -12.05 -3.52 -10.64
C ASP A 202 -13.35 -3.39 -9.85
N VAL A 203 -13.48 -2.27 -9.12
CA VAL A 203 -14.75 -1.90 -8.49
C VAL A 203 -15.74 -1.54 -9.60
N PRO A 204 -16.93 -2.16 -9.65
CA PRO A 204 -17.92 -1.85 -10.68
C PRO A 204 -18.28 -0.37 -10.74
N GLY A 205 -18.20 0.22 -11.93
CA GLY A 205 -18.50 1.64 -12.16
C GLY A 205 -17.38 2.62 -11.78
N ALA A 206 -16.26 2.16 -11.22
CA ALA A 206 -15.12 3.00 -10.90
C ALA A 206 -14.30 3.36 -12.15
N THR A 207 -13.75 4.57 -12.17
CA THR A 207 -12.82 5.03 -13.21
C THR A 207 -11.39 4.55 -12.96
N ALA A 208 -11.04 4.26 -11.70
CA ALA A 208 -9.76 3.70 -11.29
C ALA A 208 -9.95 2.81 -10.06
N THR A 209 -9.22 1.68 -9.99
CA THR A 209 -9.17 0.79 -8.83
C THR A 209 -7.72 0.54 -8.42
N GLN A 210 -7.42 0.66 -7.14
CA GLN A 210 -6.10 0.44 -6.57
C GLN A 210 -6.21 -0.37 -5.27
N PRO A 211 -6.11 -1.70 -5.34
CA PRO A 211 -5.71 -2.54 -4.21
C PRO A 211 -4.42 -1.99 -3.59
N ARG A 212 -4.34 -1.94 -2.26
CA ARG A 212 -3.19 -1.38 -1.53
C ARG A 212 -2.52 -2.41 -0.66
N ASP A 213 -3.28 -3.29 -0.03
CA ASP A 213 -2.75 -4.32 0.86
C ASP A 213 -3.67 -5.56 0.90
N ILE A 214 -3.12 -6.69 1.31
CA ILE A 214 -3.77 -8.00 1.36
C ILE A 214 -3.36 -8.76 2.62
N ASN A 215 -4.34 -9.26 3.39
CA ASN A 215 -4.04 -10.06 4.58
C ASN A 215 -3.91 -11.57 4.26
N SER A 216 -3.54 -12.36 5.28
CA SER A 216 -3.36 -13.81 5.17
C SER A 216 -4.65 -14.59 4.87
N SER A 217 -5.82 -13.98 5.03
CA SER A 217 -7.12 -14.56 4.64
C SER A 217 -7.50 -14.24 3.18
N GLY A 218 -6.69 -13.45 2.48
CA GLY A 218 -6.97 -12.99 1.12
C GLY A 218 -7.94 -11.82 1.04
N ASP A 219 -8.25 -11.16 2.18
CA ASP A 219 -9.00 -9.92 2.16
C ASP A 219 -8.10 -8.80 1.66
N ILE A 220 -8.63 -7.98 0.75
CA ILE A 220 -7.88 -6.92 0.09
C ILE A 220 -8.47 -5.58 0.48
N VAL A 221 -7.64 -4.65 0.96
CA VAL A 221 -8.03 -3.26 1.16
C VAL A 221 -7.46 -2.39 0.04
N GLY A 222 -8.17 -1.33 -0.33
CA GLY A 222 -7.65 -0.35 -1.26
C GLY A 222 -8.52 0.87 -1.41
N GLN A 223 -8.42 1.48 -2.58
CA GLN A 223 -9.16 2.68 -2.94
C GLN A 223 -9.67 2.58 -4.38
N TYR A 224 -10.79 3.25 -4.67
CA TYR A 224 -11.31 3.41 -6.02
C TYR A 224 -11.81 4.84 -6.23
N THR A 225 -11.82 5.28 -7.49
CA THR A 225 -12.36 6.59 -7.87
C THR A 225 -13.69 6.42 -8.57
N SER A 226 -14.72 7.13 -8.10
CA SER A 226 -16.03 7.18 -8.72
C SER A 226 -16.54 8.62 -8.72
N ALA A 227 -17.06 9.10 -9.85
CA ALA A 227 -17.54 10.48 -10.00
C ALA A 227 -16.55 11.57 -9.51
N GLY A 228 -15.24 11.31 -9.62
CA GLY A 228 -14.17 12.22 -9.17
C GLY A 228 -13.85 12.16 -7.68
N VAL A 229 -14.53 11.32 -6.90
CA VAL A 229 -14.30 11.13 -5.45
C VAL A 229 -13.52 9.84 -5.23
N THR A 230 -12.58 9.85 -4.27
CA THR A 230 -11.84 8.66 -3.86
C THR A 230 -12.50 8.04 -2.63
N HIS A 231 -12.81 6.76 -2.76
CA HIS A 231 -13.42 5.93 -1.73
C HIS A 231 -12.46 4.82 -1.34
N ALA A 232 -12.48 4.43 -0.07
CA ALA A 232 -11.77 3.24 0.36
C ALA A 232 -12.69 2.01 0.21
N PHE A 233 -12.11 0.84 -0.05
CA PHE A 233 -12.85 -0.42 -0.12
C PHE A 233 -12.14 -1.53 0.64
N VAL A 234 -12.93 -2.51 1.08
CA VAL A 234 -12.45 -3.86 1.40
C VAL A 234 -13.13 -4.86 0.46
N LEU A 235 -12.35 -5.77 -0.11
CA LEU A 235 -12.81 -6.89 -0.94
C LEU A 235 -12.65 -8.16 -0.11
N ARG A 236 -13.77 -8.76 0.27
CA ARG A 236 -13.80 -10.03 1.01
C ARG A 236 -14.62 -11.05 0.24
N ARG A 237 -14.04 -12.22 -0.04
CA ARG A 237 -14.75 -13.34 -0.69
C ARG A 237 -15.49 -12.92 -1.97
N GLY A 238 -14.85 -12.07 -2.78
CA GLY A 238 -15.38 -11.55 -4.04
C GLY A 238 -16.40 -10.39 -3.91
N THR A 239 -16.68 -9.91 -2.71
CA THR A 239 -17.61 -8.80 -2.46
C THR A 239 -16.87 -7.54 -2.06
N PHE A 240 -17.11 -6.43 -2.76
CA PHE A 240 -16.63 -5.10 -2.39
C PHE A 240 -17.55 -4.43 -1.37
N THR A 241 -16.96 -3.87 -0.33
CA THR A 241 -17.62 -3.01 0.65
C THR A 241 -16.89 -1.68 0.72
N THR A 242 -17.60 -0.57 0.53
CA THR A 242 -17.05 0.78 0.71
C THR A 242 -16.86 1.08 2.19
N ILE A 243 -15.72 1.68 2.54
CA ILE A 243 -15.32 1.98 3.92
C ILE A 243 -14.96 3.47 4.05
N ASP A 244 -15.95 4.34 3.85
CA ASP A 244 -15.76 5.79 3.94
C ASP A 244 -15.90 6.29 5.37
N VAL A 245 -14.96 7.14 5.79
CA VAL A 245 -15.04 7.83 7.07
C VAL A 245 -16.20 8.84 7.02
N PRO A 246 -17.14 8.83 7.99
CA PRO A 246 -18.26 9.76 7.99
C PRO A 246 -17.81 11.23 7.97
N GLY A 247 -18.33 12.00 7.01
CA GLY A 247 -18.01 13.43 6.84
C GLY A 247 -16.73 13.72 6.06
N ALA A 248 -15.96 12.70 5.65
CA ALA A 248 -14.80 12.89 4.79
C ALA A 248 -15.20 13.20 3.34
N GLY A 249 -14.41 14.04 2.67
CA GLY A 249 -14.49 14.28 1.24
C GLY A 249 -13.73 13.24 0.40
N ALA A 250 -12.81 12.49 1.03
CA ALA A 250 -12.14 11.33 0.43
C ALA A 250 -11.62 10.39 1.52
N THR A 251 -11.65 9.08 1.27
CA THR A 251 -11.09 8.05 2.16
C THR A 251 -10.14 7.15 1.38
N PHE A 252 -8.98 6.84 1.96
CA PHE A 252 -7.93 6.03 1.35
C PHE A 252 -7.61 4.84 2.28
N GLY A 253 -7.99 3.62 1.88
CA GLY A 253 -7.60 2.39 2.58
C GLY A 253 -6.16 2.02 2.22
N ARG A 254 -5.30 1.77 3.21
CA ARG A 254 -3.86 1.62 3.00
C ARG A 254 -3.33 0.25 3.42
N GLY A 255 -3.65 -0.20 4.63
CA GLY A 255 -3.16 -1.45 5.20
C GLY A 255 -4.27 -2.24 5.89
N ILE A 256 -4.13 -3.57 5.95
CA ILE A 256 -5.08 -4.48 6.60
C ILE A 256 -4.32 -5.59 7.36
N ASN A 257 -4.66 -5.82 8.62
CA ASN A 257 -4.04 -6.91 9.39
C ASN A 257 -4.82 -8.23 9.29
N ALA A 258 -4.30 -9.27 9.93
CA ALA A 258 -4.92 -10.60 9.99
C ALA A 258 -6.28 -10.63 10.72
N LEU A 259 -6.57 -9.64 11.58
CA LEU A 259 -7.85 -9.50 12.26
C LEU A 259 -8.91 -8.80 11.39
N GLY A 260 -8.48 -8.19 10.28
CA GLY A 260 -9.35 -7.39 9.41
C GLY A 260 -9.43 -5.92 9.81
N ASP A 261 -8.60 -5.47 10.75
CA ASP A 261 -8.46 -4.05 11.07
C ASP A 261 -7.80 -3.33 9.91
N ILE A 262 -8.35 -2.16 9.56
CA ILE A 262 -7.92 -1.40 8.38
C ILE A 262 -7.36 -0.06 8.83
N VAL A 263 -6.19 0.30 8.31
CA VAL A 263 -5.63 1.63 8.48
C VAL A 263 -5.61 2.38 7.17
N GLY A 264 -5.67 3.70 7.28
CA GLY A 264 -5.62 4.57 6.12
C GLY A 264 -5.63 6.03 6.49
N ASN A 265 -5.96 6.87 5.52
CA ASN A 265 -6.09 8.29 5.74
C ASN A 265 -7.38 8.82 5.10
N TYR A 266 -7.94 9.90 5.62
CA TYR A 266 -9.10 10.58 5.06
C TYR A 266 -8.85 12.08 5.00
N VAL A 267 -9.63 12.77 4.15
CA VAL A 267 -9.52 14.22 3.95
C VAL A 267 -10.86 14.86 4.29
N ASP A 268 -10.83 15.87 5.15
CA ASP A 268 -11.98 16.70 5.49
C ASP A 268 -11.65 18.20 5.38
N SER A 269 -12.52 19.07 5.91
CA SER A 269 -12.32 20.52 5.87
C SER A 269 -11.11 21.02 6.68
N THR A 270 -10.59 20.21 7.59
CA THR A 270 -9.51 20.57 8.51
C THR A 270 -8.15 20.03 8.07
N GLY A 271 -8.10 18.94 7.32
CA GLY A 271 -6.86 18.43 6.74
C GLY A 271 -6.90 16.97 6.32
N THR A 272 -5.71 16.36 6.32
CA THR A 272 -5.56 14.91 6.12
C THR A 272 -5.26 14.23 7.45
N HIS A 273 -6.11 13.28 7.81
CA HIS A 273 -6.06 12.56 9.08
C HIS A 273 -5.80 11.08 8.84
N GLY A 274 -5.12 10.42 9.77
CA GLY A 274 -5.06 8.96 9.79
C GLY A 274 -6.33 8.37 10.39
N PHE A 275 -6.64 7.13 10.05
CA PHE A 275 -7.68 6.35 10.74
C PHE A 275 -7.26 4.90 10.96
N LEU A 276 -7.84 4.30 11.99
CA LEU A 276 -8.00 2.87 12.20
C LEU A 276 -9.50 2.55 12.17
N ALA A 277 -9.89 1.54 11.39
CA ALA A 277 -11.24 1.03 11.30
C ALA A 277 -11.26 -0.42 11.79
N THR A 278 -12.15 -0.72 12.75
CA THR A 278 -12.34 -2.06 13.34
C THR A 278 -13.80 -2.45 13.29
N GLU A 279 -14.08 -3.75 13.30
CA GLU A 279 -15.45 -4.30 13.41
C GLU A 279 -15.95 -4.32 14.87
#